data_AF-A0A518GUK0-F1
#
_entry.id   AF-A0A518GUK0-F1
#
_cell.length_a   1.000
_cell.length_b   1.000
_cell.length_c   1.000
_cell.angle_alpha   90.00
_cell.angle_beta   90.00
_cell.angle_gamma   90.00
#
_symmetry.space_group_name_H-M   'P 1'
#
loop_
_entity.id
_entity.type
_entity.pdbx_description
1 polymer ?
#
loop_
_entity_poly.entity_id
_entity_poly.type
_entity_poly.pdbx_seq_one_letter_code
_entity_poly.pdbx_strand_id
1 'polypeptide(L)' 'MAAELELAAWDVSGRKLWSRFVEPPWEYAVAGKIVAVDVMGAVSRIDLRTGEPA' A
#
# COMPACT_ATOMS: atom_id res chain seq x y z
N MET A 1 -20.18 -1.82 -8.53
CA MET A 1 -19.37 -1.00 -7.62
C MET A 1 -17.91 -1.29 -7.96
N ALA A 2 -17.17 -0.31 -8.46
CA ALA A 2 -15.75 -0.48 -8.77
C ALA A 2 -14.98 -0.37 -7.46
N ALA A 3 -14.43 -1.47 -6.97
CA ALA A 3 -13.64 -1.47 -5.76
C ALA A 3 -12.24 -0.91 -6.06
N GLU A 4 -11.60 -0.28 -5.08
CA GLU A 4 -10.28 0.31 -5.24
C GLU A 4 -9.24 -0.80 -5.41
N LEU A 5 -8.73 -0.96 -6.62
CA LEU A 5 -7.80 -2.04 -7.01
C LEU A 5 -6.32 -1.63 -6.89
N GLU A 6 -6.04 -0.37 -6.53
CA GLU A 6 -4.68 0.18 -6.48
C GLU A 6 -4.39 0.77 -5.11
N LEU A 7 -3.26 0.35 -4.52
CA LEU A 7 -2.59 1.04 -3.43
C LEU A 7 -1.33 1.70 -3.98
N ALA A 8 -1.17 3.01 -3.75
CA ALA A 8 -0.04 3.78 -4.25
C ALA A 8 0.52 4.72 -3.19
N ALA A 9 1.84 4.86 -3.15
CA ALA A 9 2.51 5.90 -2.38
C ALA A 9 2.91 7.07 -3.28
N TRP A 10 2.77 8.28 -2.76
CA TRP A 10 3.10 9.52 -3.43
C TRP A 10 3.96 10.37 -2.50
N ASP A 11 4.89 11.15 -3.06
CA ASP A 11 5.55 12.19 -2.28
C ASP A 11 4.67 13.44 -2.14
N VAL A 12 5.10 14.36 -1.29
CA VAL A 12 4.38 15.62 -1.02
C VAL A 12 4.32 16.58 -2.21
N SER A 13 5.13 16.34 -3.25
CA SER A 13 5.08 17.11 -4.51
C SER A 13 4.05 16.56 -5.50
N GLY A 14 3.41 15.43 -5.18
CA GLY A 14 2.48 14.76 -6.06
C GLY A 14 3.14 13.81 -7.06
N ARG A 15 4.39 13.39 -6.83
CA ARG A 15 5.04 12.35 -7.63
C ARG A 15 4.73 10.98 -7.05
N LYS A 16 4.18 10.08 -7.87
CA LYS A 16 3.98 8.67 -7.51
C LYS A 16 5.35 8.01 -7.30
N LEU A 17 5.52 7.37 -6.14
CA LEU A 17 6.71 6.60 -5.79
C LEU A 17 6.59 5.17 -6.30
N TRP A 18 5.48 4.52 -5.99
CA TRP A 18 5.15 3.16 -6.43
C TRP A 18 3.64 2.96 -6.39
N SER A 19 3.16 1.93 -7.06
CA SER A 19 1.83 1.40 -6.87
C SER A 19 1.79 -0.11 -7.02
N ARG A 20 0.74 -0.72 -6.45
CA ARG A 20 0.51 -2.16 -6.50
C ARG A 20 -0.97 -2.46 -6.60
N PHE A 21 -1.28 -3.59 -7.22
CA PHE A 21 -2.61 -4.16 -7.19
C PHE A 21 -2.90 -4.72 -5.79
N VAL A 22 -4.10 -4.45 -5.28
CA VAL A 22 -4.62 -4.99 -4.02
C VAL A 22 -6.05 -5.46 -4.23
N GLU A 23 -6.33 -6.69 -3.79
CA GLU A 23 -7.66 -7.28 -3.92
C GLU A 23 -8.56 -6.85 -2.76
N PRO A 24 -9.74 -6.28 -3.02
CA PRO A 24 -10.70 -5.92 -1.99
C PRO A 24 -11.38 -7.12 -1.35
N PRO A 25 -11.75 -7.07 -0.06
CA PRO A 25 -11.55 -5.96 0.88
C PRO A 25 -10.11 -5.92 1.45
N TRP A 26 -9.58 -4.71 1.63
CA TRP A 26 -8.25 -4.48 2.20
C TRP A 26 -8.23 -3.26 3.11
N GLU A 27 -7.31 -3.26 4.08
CA GLU A 27 -7.02 -2.14 4.97
C GLU A 27 -5.51 -1.88 4.99
N TYR A 28 -5.09 -0.67 5.38
CA TYR A 28 -3.68 -0.35 5.52
C TYR A 28 -3.40 0.50 6.76
N ALA A 29 -2.19 0.35 7.29
CA ALA A 29 -1.64 1.18 8.35
C ALA A 29 -0.19 1.56 8.02
N VAL A 30 0.21 2.78 8.37
CA VAL A 30 1.58 3.26 8.14
C VAL A 30 2.25 3.52 9.48
N ALA A 31 3.42 2.90 9.69
CA ALA A 31 4.24 3.10 10.88
C ALA A 31 5.70 3.34 10.47
N GLY A 32 6.14 4.60 10.58
CA GLY A 32 7.48 5.01 10.17
C GLY A 32 7.72 4.79 8.68
N LYS A 33 8.54 3.79 8.35
CA LYS A 33 8.90 3.43 6.96
C LYS A 33 8.16 2.22 6.43
N ILE A 34 7.22 1.66 7.19
CA ILE A 34 6.51 0.42 6.81
C ILE A 34 5.05 0.74 6.58
N VAL A 35 4.52 0.25 5.47
CA VAL A 35 3.09 0.11 5.21
C VAL A 35 2.71 -1.34 5.49
N ALA A 36 1.83 -1.55 6.47
CA ALA A 36 1.16 -2.82 6.68
C ALA A 36 -0.12 -2.81 5.84
N VAL A 37 -0.29 -3.81 4.98
CA VAL A 37 -1.50 -3.98 4.16
C VAL A 37 -2.12 -5.31 4.54
N ASP A 38 -3.35 -5.26 5.04
CA ASP A 38 -4.15 -6.44 5.34
C ASP A 38 -5.12 -6.68 4.18
N VAL A 39 -4.99 -7.83 3.52
CA VAL A 39 -5.93 -8.31 2.51
C VAL A 39 -6.62 -9.53 3.07
N MET A 40 -7.90 -9.39 3.45
CA MET A 40 -8.72 -10.49 3.97
C MET A 40 -8.07 -11.30 5.12
N GLY A 41 -7.32 -10.64 6.01
CA GLY A 41 -6.59 -11.24 7.13
C GLY A 41 -5.12 -11.58 6.84
N ALA A 42 -4.66 -11.42 5.60
CA ALA A 42 -3.28 -11.67 5.22
C ALA A 42 -2.47 -10.35 5.22
N VAL A 43 -1.59 -10.20 6.21
CA VAL A 43 -0.80 -8.97 6.40
C VAL A 43 0.53 -9.04 5.65
N SER A 44 0.73 -8.09 4.73
CA SER A 44 2.00 -7.83 4.05
C SER A 44 2.67 -6.57 4.62
N ARG A 45 4.00 -6.58 4.76
CA ARG A 45 4.80 -5.41 5.14
C ARG A 45 5.58 -4.91 3.94
N ILE A 46 5.51 -3.62 3.70
CA ILE A 46 6.03 -2.97 2.50
C ILE A 46 6.82 -1.75 2.91
N ASP A 47 8.01 -1.55 2.33
CA ASP A 47 8.76 -0.31 2.49
C ASP A 47 8.00 0.84 1.84
N LEU A 48 7.72 1.88 2.62
CA LEU A 48 6.91 3.03 2.23
C LEU A 48 7.52 3.79 1.04
N ARG A 49 8.85 3.79 0.87
CA ARG A 49 9.53 4.55 -0.18
C ARG A 49 9.68 3.74 -1.47
N THR A 50 9.94 2.44 -1.37
CA THR A 50 10.26 1.61 -2.54
C THR A 50 9.09 0.75 -3.02
N GLY A 51 8.15 0.38 -2.15
CA GLY A 51 7.07 -0.54 -2.48
C GLY A 51 7.50 -2.01 -2.43
N GLU A 52 8.73 -2.29 -1.99
CA GLU A 52 9.28 -3.64 -1.85
C GLU A 52 8.93 -4.27 -0.50
N PRO A 53 8.97 -5.61 -0.37
CA PRO A 53 8.81 -6.27 0.91
C PRO A 53 9.82 -5.75 1.96
N ALA A 54 9.32 -5.45 3.16
CA ALA A 54 10.12 -4.97 4.30
C ALA A 54 10.58 -6.09 5.25
#